data_AF-A0A0G4MGM7-F1
#
_entry.id   AF-A0A0G4MGM7-F1
#
_cell.length_a   1.000
_cell.length_b   1.000
_cell.length_c   1.000
_cell.angle_alpha   90.00
_cell.angle_beta   90.00
_cell.angle_gamma   90.00
#
_symmetry.space_group_name_H-M   'P 1'
#
loop_
_entity.id
_entity.type
_entity.pdbx_description
1 polymer ?
#
loop_
_entity_poly.entity_id
_entity_poly.type
_entity_poly.pdbx_seq_one_letter_code
_entity_poly.pdbx_strand_id
1 'polypeptide(L)'
;MFFPSTPAKLPLVRVCTSRDGSNVSQEVKLTETRAERDLQDSLAEIFSIIVTLDELEKAFLKDAIPEADYTEICERSLKQYKSILTDETVATAFVGLEEFKAEWDVCLP
;
A
#
# COMPACT_ATOMS: atom_id res chain seq x y z
N MET A 1 -10.65 7.67 5.16
CA MET A 1 -10.90 7.13 3.81
C MET A 1 -11.20 5.65 3.93
N PHE A 2 -12.30 5.19 3.31
CA PHE A 2 -12.67 3.78 3.19
C PHE A 2 -12.16 3.32 1.83
N PHE A 3 -11.28 2.32 1.79
CA PHE A 3 -10.81 1.72 0.54
C PHE A 3 -11.99 1.09 -0.21
N PRO A 4 -12.22 1.39 -1.50
CA PRO A 4 -13.22 0.70 -2.30
C PRO A 4 -12.77 -0.75 -2.54
N SER A 5 -13.73 -1.66 -2.47
CA SER A 5 -13.52 -3.11 -2.55
C SER A 5 -13.50 -3.57 -4.02
N THR A 6 -12.41 -4.29 -4.38
CA THR A 6 -12.26 -5.42 -5.36
C THR A 6 -12.04 -5.17 -6.87
N PRO A 7 -11.37 -6.10 -7.61
CA PRO A 7 -11.06 -7.50 -7.26
C PRO A 7 -9.60 -8.04 -7.44
N ALA A 8 -9.18 -8.81 -6.42
CA ALA A 8 -8.51 -10.12 -6.47
C ALA A 8 -7.09 -10.30 -7.08
N LYS A 9 -6.08 -10.30 -6.21
CA LYS A 9 -5.13 -11.43 -6.05
C LYS A 9 -4.39 -11.51 -4.70
N LEU A 10 -4.97 -10.96 -3.63
CA LEU A 10 -4.63 -11.33 -2.27
C LEU A 10 -5.74 -12.26 -1.74
N PRO A 11 -5.42 -13.32 -0.98
CA PRO A 11 -6.43 -14.18 -0.37
C PRO A 11 -7.08 -13.44 0.82
N LEU A 12 -7.90 -12.44 0.51
CA LEU A 12 -8.70 -11.69 1.47
C LEU A 12 -9.87 -12.56 1.90
N VAL A 13 -9.76 -13.12 3.11
CA VAL A 13 -10.87 -13.81 3.79
C VAL A 13 -12.00 -12.81 3.99
N ARG A 14 -13.10 -13.01 3.26
CA ARG A 14 -14.34 -12.25 3.43
C ARG A 14 -15.06 -12.83 4.64
N VAL A 15 -14.95 -12.20 5.81
CA VAL A 15 -15.87 -12.47 6.93
C VAL A 15 -17.22 -11.84 6.59
N CYS A 16 -18.05 -12.59 5.86
CA CYS A 16 -19.49 -12.36 5.84
C CYS A 16 -20.15 -13.36 6.79
N THR A 17 -20.59 -12.89 7.95
CA THR A 17 -21.56 -13.64 8.74
C THR A 17 -22.92 -13.53 8.06
N SER A 18 -23.33 -14.57 7.35
CA SER A 18 -24.74 -14.88 7.12
C SER A 18 -24.87 -16.37 6.85
N ARG A 19 -25.67 -17.03 7.69
CA ARG A 19 -26.10 -18.42 7.55
C ARG A 19 -26.71 -18.63 6.16
N ASP A 20 -26.09 -19.44 5.33
CA ASP A 20 -26.76 -20.54 4.63
C ASP A 20 -25.74 -21.55 4.14
N GLY A 21 -26.08 -22.83 4.25
CA GLY A 21 -25.15 -23.95 4.15
C GLY A 21 -24.72 -24.26 2.73
N SER A 22 -23.40 -24.36 2.51
CA SER A 22 -22.75 -25.40 1.69
C SER A 22 -21.25 -25.40 1.97
N ASN A 23 -20.72 -26.60 2.21
CA ASN A 23 -19.40 -26.90 2.77
C ASN A 23 -18.25 -26.73 1.75
N VAL A 24 -17.37 -25.74 1.97
CA VAL A 24 -15.91 -25.84 1.69
C VAL A 24 -15.18 -25.12 2.83
N SER A 25 -14.97 -25.83 3.94
CA SER A 25 -14.19 -25.33 5.08
C SER A 25 -12.69 -25.50 4.80
N GLN A 26 -12.08 -24.56 4.09
CA GLN A 26 -10.64 -24.34 4.17
C GLN A 26 -10.39 -22.98 4.82
N GLU A 27 -9.85 -23.01 6.03
CA GLU A 27 -9.34 -21.83 6.72
C GLU A 27 -8.14 -21.29 5.94
N VAL A 28 -8.34 -20.20 5.20
CA VAL A 28 -7.26 -19.54 4.47
C VAL A 28 -6.49 -18.65 5.46
N LYS A 29 -5.29 -19.08 5.86
CA LYS A 29 -4.40 -18.27 6.68
C LYS A 29 -3.88 -17.09 5.85
N LEU A 30 -4.14 -15.87 6.33
CA LEU A 30 -3.77 -14.62 5.67
C LEU A 30 -2.25 -14.41 5.53
N THR A 31 -1.44 -15.08 6.35
CA THR A 31 0.03 -15.16 6.25
C THR A 31 0.52 -16.35 7.06
N GLU A 32 1.49 -17.09 6.56
CA GLU A 32 1.97 -18.31 7.22
C GLU A 32 2.97 -18.03 8.35
N THR A 33 3.62 -16.85 8.34
CA THR A 33 4.68 -16.49 9.29
C THR A 33 4.61 -15.01 9.71
N ARG A 34 5.24 -14.68 10.84
CA ARG A 34 5.38 -13.29 11.32
C ARG A 34 6.14 -12.43 10.29
N ALA A 35 7.19 -12.98 9.68
CA ALA A 35 8.01 -12.30 8.69
C ALA A 35 7.21 -11.84 7.47
N GLU A 36 6.26 -12.64 6.99
CA GLU A 36 5.40 -12.25 5.87
C GLU A 36 4.52 -11.05 6.24
N ARG A 37 3.98 -10.99 7.47
CA ARG A 37 3.22 -9.81 7.89
C ARG A 37 4.08 -8.56 7.99
N ASP A 38 5.27 -8.68 8.58
CA ASP A 38 6.20 -7.55 8.67
C ASP A 38 6.58 -7.03 7.25
N LEU A 39 6.72 -7.93 6.27
CA LEU A 39 6.95 -7.58 4.86
C LEU A 39 5.73 -6.86 4.25
N GLN A 40 4.52 -7.40 4.42
CA GLN A 40 3.29 -6.79 3.90
C GLN A 40 3.03 -5.41 4.53
N ASP A 41 3.27 -5.26 5.84
CA ASP A 41 3.14 -3.96 6.53
C ASP A 41 4.14 -2.94 5.96
N SER A 42 5.36 -3.37 5.63
CA SER A 42 6.38 -2.51 5.01
C SER A 42 5.99 -2.08 3.59
N LEU A 43 5.43 -3.00 2.79
CA LEU A 43 4.92 -2.69 1.44
C LEU A 43 3.70 -1.76 1.49
N ALA A 44 2.82 -1.95 2.48
CA ALA A 44 1.68 -1.07 2.69
C ALA A 44 2.10 0.35 3.09
N GLU A 45 3.17 0.49 3.88
CA GLU A 45 3.75 1.80 4.20
C GLU A 45 4.31 2.49 2.95
N ILE A 46 5.00 1.75 2.07
CA ILE A 46 5.47 2.29 0.78
C ILE A 46 4.29 2.77 -0.08
N PHE A 47 3.22 1.99 -0.17
CA PHE A 47 2.00 2.39 -0.89
C PHE A 47 1.41 3.68 -0.32
N SER A 48 1.30 3.78 1.01
CA SER A 48 0.80 4.97 1.69
C SER A 48 1.62 6.22 1.35
N ILE A 49 2.95 6.10 1.34
CA ILE A 49 3.86 7.18 0.96
C ILE A 49 3.63 7.61 -0.50
N ILE A 50 3.53 6.65 -1.42
CA ILE A 50 3.32 6.91 -2.84
C ILE A 50 2.01 7.68 -3.07
N VAL A 51 0.91 7.26 -2.44
CA VAL A 51 -0.39 7.94 -2.54
C VAL A 51 -0.33 9.34 -1.92
N THR A 52 0.34 9.47 -0.77
CA THR A 52 0.51 10.77 -0.10
C THR A 52 1.27 11.75 -1.00
N LEU A 53 2.32 11.31 -1.68
CA LEU A 53 3.08 12.15 -2.61
C LEU A 53 2.24 12.62 -3.81
N ASP A 54 1.37 11.75 -4.36
CA ASP A 54 0.44 12.15 -5.44
C ASP A 54 -0.61 13.16 -4.95
N GLU A 55 -1.23 12.92 -3.79
CA GLU A 55 -2.18 13.88 -3.21
C GLU A 55 -1.51 15.21 -2.87
N LEU A 56 -0.27 15.17 -2.37
CA LEU A 56 0.55 16.35 -2.08
C LEU A 56 0.82 17.16 -3.35
N GLU A 57 1.22 16.50 -4.44
CA GLU A 57 1.46 17.13 -5.74
C GLU A 57 0.18 17.78 -6.27
N LYS A 58 -0.94 17.06 -6.24
CA LYS A 58 -2.25 17.58 -6.64
C LYS A 58 -2.69 18.77 -5.79
N ALA A 59 -2.37 18.78 -4.50
CA ALA A 59 -2.69 19.88 -3.60
C ALA A 59 -1.82 21.11 -3.90
N PHE A 60 -0.54 20.92 -4.18
CA PHE A 60 0.39 21.98 -4.54
C PHE A 60 -0.02 22.66 -5.86
N LEU A 61 -0.34 21.89 -6.89
CA LEU A 61 -0.82 22.40 -8.18
C LEU A 61 -2.15 23.19 -8.10
N LYS A 62 -2.91 23.01 -7.02
CA LYS A 62 -4.16 23.73 -6.76
C LYS A 62 -3.99 24.92 -5.81
N ASP A 63 -2.75 25.31 -5.51
CA ASP A 63 -2.40 26.33 -4.52
C ASP A 63 -3.04 26.06 -3.13
N ALA A 64 -3.32 24.79 -2.81
CA ALA A 64 -3.99 24.40 -1.56
C ALA A 64 -3.01 24.27 -0.38
N ILE A 65 -1.70 24.21 -0.66
CA ILE A 65 -0.62 24.14 0.33
C ILE A 65 0.51 25.10 -0.08
N PRO A 66 1.21 25.72 0.88
CA PRO A 66 2.36 26.58 0.58
C PRO A 66 3.59 25.74 0.19
N GLU A 67 4.50 26.35 -0.58
CA GLU A 67 5.73 25.70 -1.08
C GLU A 67 6.64 25.15 0.04
N ALA A 68 6.70 25.86 1.16
CA ALA A 68 7.49 25.42 2.32
C ALA A 68 6.98 24.09 2.88
N ASP A 69 5.65 23.96 3.04
CA ASP A 69 5.02 22.74 3.56
C ASP A 69 5.11 21.61 2.55
N TYR A 70 4.92 21.90 1.25
CA TYR A 70 5.14 20.92 0.19
C TYR A 70 6.55 20.32 0.30
N THR A 71 7.57 21.17 0.33
CA THR A 71 8.97 20.74 0.37
C THR A 71 9.26 19.90 1.61
N GLU A 72 8.81 20.35 2.79
CA GLU A 72 9.01 19.61 4.05
C GLU A 72 8.35 18.23 4.01
N ILE A 73 7.09 18.14 3.57
CA ILE A 73 6.35 16.88 3.53
C ILE A 73 6.96 15.93 2.49
N CYS A 74 7.37 16.45 1.32
CA CYS A 74 8.01 15.67 0.27
C CYS A 74 9.34 15.08 0.78
N GLU A 75 10.20 15.90 1.38
CA GLU A 75 11.47 15.43 1.94
C GLU A 75 11.29 14.37 3.03
N ARG A 76 10.35 14.59 3.95
CA ARG A 76 10.07 13.64 5.03
C ARG A 76 9.61 12.29 4.47
N SER A 77 8.66 12.32 3.54
CA SER A 77 8.08 11.12 2.93
C SER A 77 9.12 10.34 2.12
N LEU A 78 9.98 11.04 1.36
CA LEU A 78 11.07 10.41 0.62
C LEU A 78 12.15 9.80 1.53
N LYS A 79 12.43 10.41 2.69
CA LYS A 79 13.34 9.81 3.69
C LYS A 79 12.76 8.51 4.25
N GLN A 80 11.46 8.47 4.55
CA GLN A 80 10.78 7.25 5.02
C GLN A 80 10.80 6.16 3.95
N TYR A 81 10.43 6.48 2.71
CA TYR A 81 10.46 5.55 1.58
C TYR A 81 11.84 4.91 1.41
N LYS A 82 12.90 5.74 1.41
CA LYS A 82 14.29 5.25 1.31
C LYS A 82 14.67 4.38 2.50
N SER A 83 14.24 4.72 3.71
CA SER A 83 14.53 3.94 4.91
C SER A 83 13.90 2.55 4.88
N ILE A 84 12.67 2.42 4.36
CA ILE A 84 11.99 1.12 4.25
C ILE A 84 12.71 0.23 3.23
N LEU A 85 13.15 0.80 2.11
CA LEU A 85 13.91 0.08 1.09
C LEU A 85 15.35 -0.27 1.47
N THR A 86 15.81 0.09 2.68
CA THR A 86 17.09 -0.43 3.19
C THR A 86 17.01 -1.89 3.60
N ASP A 87 15.82 -2.42 3.85
CA ASP A 87 15.59 -3.85 4.06
C ASP A 87 15.60 -4.57 2.71
N GLU A 88 16.56 -5.48 2.51
CA GLU A 88 16.72 -6.22 1.26
C GLU A 88 15.50 -7.10 0.92
N THR A 89 14.78 -7.60 1.93
CA THR A 89 13.56 -8.39 1.74
C THR A 89 12.48 -7.53 1.12
N VAL A 90 12.32 -6.31 1.64
CA VAL A 90 11.33 -5.34 1.16
C VAL A 90 11.74 -4.81 -0.22
N ALA A 91 13.02 -4.48 -0.42
CA ALA A 91 13.53 -4.03 -1.71
C ALA A 91 13.33 -5.07 -2.82
N THR A 92 13.58 -6.35 -2.52
CA THR A 92 13.37 -7.46 -3.47
C THR A 92 11.89 -7.66 -3.79
N ALA A 93 11.01 -7.54 -2.80
CA ALA A 93 9.56 -7.71 -2.98
C ALA A 93 8.90 -6.51 -3.69
N PHE A 94 9.40 -5.29 -3.45
CA PHE A 94 8.90 -4.08 -4.09
C PHE A 94 9.22 -4.05 -5.60
N VAL A 95 10.38 -4.61 -5.99
CA VAL A 95 10.93 -4.68 -7.36
C VAL A 95 11.21 -3.31 -7.98
N GLY A 96 10.18 -2.47 -8.11
CA GLY A 96 10.23 -1.17 -8.77
C GLY A 96 8.87 -0.47 -8.70
N LEU A 97 8.91 0.86 -8.86
CA LEU A 97 7.70 1.69 -8.77
C LEU A 97 6.68 1.37 -9.87
N GLU A 98 7.13 1.08 -11.09
CA GLU A 98 6.23 0.80 -12.23
C GLU A 98 5.50 -0.54 -12.04
N GLU A 99 6.23 -1.59 -11.66
CA GLU A 99 5.67 -2.89 -11.31
C GLU A 99 4.71 -2.79 -10.12
N PHE A 100 5.08 -2.02 -9.10
CA PHE A 100 4.23 -1.82 -7.94
C PHE A 100 2.94 -1.08 -8.29
N LYS A 101 3.00 -0.04 -9.12
CA LYS A 101 1.80 0.66 -9.61
C LYS A 101 0.90 -0.26 -10.43
N ALA A 102 1.48 -1.13 -11.26
CA ALA A 102 0.73 -2.07 -12.08
C ALA A 102 0.05 -3.18 -11.25
N GLU A 103 0.74 -3.71 -10.24
CA GLU A 103 0.20 -4.75 -9.35
C GLU A 103 -0.94 -4.20 -8.47
N TRP A 104 -0.81 -2.96 -7.99
CA TRP A 104 -1.77 -2.36 -7.05
C TRP A 104 -2.82 -1.46 -7.72
N ASP A 105 -2.92 -1.48 -9.06
CA ASP A 105 -3.83 -0.65 -9.87
C ASP A 105 -3.75 0.85 -9.51
N VAL A 106 -2.53 1.33 -9.21
CA VAL A 106 -2.31 2.72 -8.79
C VAL A 106 -2.17 3.60 -10.02
N CYS A 107 -3.30 4.14 -10.48
CA CYS A 107 -3.35 5.09 -11.58
C CYS A 107 -2.88 6.49 -11.15
N LEU A 108 -1.56 6.64 -10.95
CA LEU A 108 -0.91 7.94 -10.75
C LEU A 108 -0.42 8.47 -12.11
N PRO A 109 -0.63 9.77 -12.40
CA PRO A 109 -0.21 10.41 -13.65
C PRO A 109 1.31 10.38 -13.86
#